data_AF-A0AAX3ZB15-F1
#
_entry.id   AF-A0AAX3ZB15-F1
#
_cell.length_a   1.000
_cell.length_b   1.000
_cell.length_c   1.000
_cell.angle_alpha   90.00
_cell.angle_beta   90.00
_cell.angle_gamma   90.00
#
_symmetry.space_group_name_H-M   'P 1'
#
loop_
_entity.id
_entity.type
_entity.pdbx_description
1 polymer ?
#
loop_
_entity_poly.entity_id
_entity_poly.type
_entity_poly.pdbx_seq_one_letter_code
_entity_poly.pdbx_strand_id
1 'polypeptide(L)'
;MDMGERDPDASGGPGPSGGGLSTGEVARRLGVAPTTVRTWDRRYGLGPAAHTGGRHRRWTPEDLARLERMCALTATGLPPSEAARLALDPVGTGGSAPVTDRSAPDTRTAREAAVPGALPAARARGTRRRAGTGLGLGDVRQECKGVARAALRLDAAALETLLGEAIEQHGLVAAWTEVIMPTLQAVGRKWERSGERYVEVEHFLSWHVSGALRRHAPPVPADRPGALTVLACVPAEHHTLPLEALAAALAERGLPVRMFGGALPVESLVAAVRRTGPAAVGLWAQSRSTASRPLAEHIAQIEWGVRGARRKPVVLTLGPGWAGQTAPGLPRPAGLAEAVAAVASAATGEATPQPGT
;
A
#
# COMPACT_ATOMS: atom_id res chain seq x y z
N MET A 1 -34.07 60.65 8.21
CA MET A 1 -32.63 60.90 7.97
C MET A 1 -31.91 59.62 8.35
N ASP A 2 -32.07 58.51 7.63
CA ASP A 2 -32.13 58.30 6.16
C ASP A 2 -30.76 58.38 5.48
N MET A 3 -30.60 57.58 4.42
CA MET A 3 -29.39 57.27 3.63
C MET A 3 -28.36 56.36 4.34
N GLY A 4 -27.93 55.25 3.76
CA GLY A 4 -28.36 54.65 2.50
C GLY A 4 -27.59 53.37 2.15
N GLU A 5 -28.30 52.40 1.61
CA GLU A 5 -27.82 51.08 1.16
C GLU A 5 -27.08 51.15 -0.18
N ARG A 6 -26.02 50.31 -0.37
CA ARG A 6 -25.71 49.62 -1.65
C ARG A 6 -24.45 48.74 -1.61
N ASP A 7 -24.61 47.53 -2.17
CA ASP A 7 -23.55 46.72 -2.78
C ASP A 7 -22.85 47.46 -3.94
N PRO A 8 -21.67 46.99 -4.35
CA PRO A 8 -21.62 46.46 -5.72
C PRO A 8 -20.86 45.14 -5.84
N ASP A 9 -21.59 44.03 -5.95
CA ASP A 9 -21.13 42.85 -6.71
C ASP A 9 -21.56 43.03 -8.17
N ALA A 10 -20.63 43.47 -9.04
CA ALA A 10 -20.83 43.49 -10.50
C ALA A 10 -19.53 43.75 -11.30
N SER A 11 -18.69 42.72 -11.48
CA SER A 11 -17.86 42.64 -12.70
C SER A 11 -17.50 41.19 -13.05
N GLY A 12 -18.47 40.45 -13.59
CA GLY A 12 -18.26 39.13 -14.17
C GLY A 12 -17.82 39.20 -15.64
N GLY A 13 -16.64 38.62 -15.93
CA GLY A 13 -16.20 38.19 -17.27
C GLY A 13 -15.41 39.20 -18.13
N PRO A 14 -14.75 38.75 -19.21
CA PRO A 14 -14.39 37.38 -19.60
C PRO A 14 -12.86 37.10 -19.52
N GLY A 15 -12.43 35.83 -19.60
CA GLY A 15 -11.02 35.47 -19.83
C GLY A 15 -10.64 35.50 -21.33
N PRO A 16 -9.41 35.10 -21.74
CA PRO A 16 -8.34 34.49 -20.92
C PRO A 16 -6.90 35.07 -21.14
N SER A 17 -5.94 34.54 -20.36
CA SER A 17 -4.48 34.39 -20.64
C SER A 17 -3.52 35.06 -19.64
N GLY A 18 -2.57 34.27 -19.09
CA GLY A 18 -1.31 34.76 -18.50
C GLY A 18 -1.06 34.48 -17.01
N GLY A 19 -2.09 34.50 -16.16
CA GLY A 19 -1.92 34.34 -14.71
C GLY A 19 -2.22 32.92 -14.21
N GLY A 20 -1.18 32.15 -13.83
CA GLY A 20 -1.38 30.82 -13.25
C GLY A 20 -2.17 30.82 -11.92
N LEU A 21 -2.87 29.72 -11.66
CA LEU A 21 -3.72 29.54 -10.47
C LEU A 21 -2.88 29.55 -9.18
N SER A 22 -3.49 29.94 -8.06
CA SER A 22 -2.81 29.87 -6.75
C SER A 22 -2.88 28.44 -6.19
N THR A 23 -1.92 28.04 -5.33
CA THR A 23 -1.97 26.72 -4.67
C THR A 23 -3.28 26.47 -3.90
N GLY A 24 -3.92 27.51 -3.35
CA GLY A 24 -5.23 27.39 -2.69
C GLY A 24 -6.36 27.11 -3.67
N GLU A 25 -6.32 27.76 -4.84
CA GLU A 25 -7.27 27.57 -5.95
C GLU A 25 -7.20 26.13 -6.48
N VAL A 26 -5.97 25.63 -6.69
CA VAL A 26 -5.69 24.27 -7.17
C VAL A 26 -6.16 23.23 -6.15
N ALA A 27 -5.84 23.43 -4.88
CA ALA A 27 -6.27 22.53 -3.80
C ALA A 27 -7.80 22.42 -3.72
N ARG A 28 -8.51 23.56 -3.78
CA ARG A 28 -9.97 23.63 -3.79
C ARG A 28 -10.59 22.91 -4.99
N ARG A 29 -10.00 23.09 -6.18
CA ARG A 29 -10.47 22.47 -7.44
C ARG A 29 -10.25 20.95 -7.47
N LEU A 30 -9.19 20.46 -6.84
CA LEU A 30 -8.84 19.03 -6.77
C LEU A 30 -9.46 18.29 -5.57
N GLY A 31 -10.11 18.99 -4.64
CA GLY A 31 -10.66 18.40 -3.42
C GLY A 31 -9.60 17.90 -2.42
N VAL A 32 -8.37 18.41 -2.49
CA VAL A 32 -7.25 18.01 -1.61
C VAL A 32 -6.75 19.18 -0.77
N ALA A 33 -6.02 18.90 0.31
CA ALA A 33 -5.45 19.96 1.15
C ALA A 33 -4.33 20.75 0.42
N PRO A 34 -4.18 22.07 0.63
CA PRO A 34 -3.08 22.86 0.06
C PRO A 34 -1.68 22.36 0.47
N THR A 35 -1.58 21.68 1.61
CA THR A 35 -0.36 21.00 2.08
C THR A 35 -0.02 19.77 1.24
N THR A 36 -1.02 19.04 0.73
CA THR A 36 -0.85 17.90 -0.19
C THR A 36 -0.23 18.37 -1.51
N VAL A 37 -0.80 19.40 -2.13
CA VAL A 37 -0.29 20.00 -3.38
C VAL A 37 1.17 20.45 -3.24
N ARG A 38 1.51 21.15 -2.13
CA ARG A 38 2.90 21.54 -1.81
C ARG A 38 3.84 20.36 -1.56
N THR A 39 3.31 19.24 -1.08
CA THR A 39 4.10 18.02 -0.83
C THR A 39 4.38 17.29 -2.12
N TRP A 40 3.43 17.22 -3.06
CA TRP A 40 3.62 16.61 -4.37
C TRP A 40 4.61 17.40 -5.25
N ASP A 41 4.50 18.73 -5.24
CA ASP A 41 5.49 19.69 -5.77
C ASP A 41 6.90 19.36 -5.24
N ARG A 42 7.11 19.45 -3.92
CA ARG A 42 8.42 19.26 -3.29
C ARG A 42 8.99 17.85 -3.37
N ARG A 43 8.15 16.80 -3.30
CA ARG A 43 8.59 15.41 -3.14
C ARG A 43 8.63 14.63 -4.45
N TYR A 44 7.77 14.97 -5.40
CA TYR A 44 7.62 14.22 -6.64
C TYR A 44 7.85 15.07 -7.90
N GLY A 45 8.20 16.36 -7.77
CA GLY A 45 8.46 17.23 -8.92
C GLY A 45 7.19 17.63 -9.69
N LEU A 46 6.00 17.40 -9.13
CA LEU A 46 4.72 17.84 -9.69
C LEU A 46 4.43 19.33 -9.41
N GLY A 47 5.47 20.16 -9.44
CA GLY A 47 5.38 21.61 -9.24
C GLY A 47 5.38 22.35 -10.58
N PRO A 48 4.91 23.62 -10.60
CA PRO A 48 4.95 24.44 -11.80
C PRO A 48 6.39 24.69 -12.26
N ALA A 49 6.64 24.50 -13.56
CA ALA A 49 7.98 24.56 -14.16
C ALA A 49 8.67 25.94 -14.04
N ALA A 50 7.92 27.02 -13.78
CA ALA A 50 8.45 28.37 -13.65
C ALA A 50 8.10 29.01 -12.28
N HIS A 51 9.12 29.28 -11.47
CA HIS A 51 9.03 30.26 -10.38
C HIS A 51 9.07 31.68 -10.96
N THR A 52 7.96 32.15 -11.52
CA THR A 52 7.83 33.54 -11.99
C THR A 52 7.94 34.55 -10.85
N GLY A 53 9.16 34.98 -10.54
CA GLY A 53 9.55 36.30 -10.00
C GLY A 53 8.92 36.80 -8.69
N GLY A 54 8.08 36.02 -7.99
CA GLY A 54 7.26 36.52 -6.90
C GLY A 54 6.99 35.50 -5.79
N ARG A 55 6.51 36.00 -4.63
CA ARG A 55 6.32 35.24 -3.38
C ARG A 55 5.35 34.05 -3.44
N HIS A 56 4.64 33.82 -4.55
CA HIS A 56 3.58 32.82 -4.65
C HIS A 56 3.67 31.99 -5.93
N ARG A 57 3.60 30.66 -5.79
CA ARG A 57 3.62 29.68 -6.89
C ARG A 57 2.38 29.84 -7.77
N ARG A 58 2.57 29.85 -9.08
CA ARG A 58 1.55 30.03 -10.11
C ARG A 58 1.46 28.75 -10.93
N TRP A 59 0.28 28.13 -10.96
CA TRP A 59 0.05 26.81 -11.56
C TRP A 59 -0.56 26.96 -12.95
N THR A 60 0.04 26.34 -13.95
CA THR A 60 -0.45 26.34 -15.34
C THR A 60 -1.55 25.28 -15.54
N PRO A 61 -2.34 25.36 -16.63
CA PRO A 61 -3.28 24.30 -16.98
C PRO A 61 -2.62 22.92 -17.17
N GLU A 62 -1.37 22.87 -17.62
CA GLU A 62 -0.62 21.62 -17.77
C GLU A 62 -0.25 21.01 -16.42
N ASP A 63 0.18 21.85 -15.45
CA ASP A 63 0.43 21.40 -14.08
C ASP A 63 -0.84 20.84 -13.44
N LEU A 64 -1.99 21.47 -13.70
CA LEU A 64 -3.29 20.93 -13.26
C LEU A 64 -3.59 19.58 -13.90
N ALA A 65 -3.39 19.41 -15.21
CA ALA A 65 -3.62 18.12 -15.86
C ALA A 65 -2.74 16.99 -15.27
N ARG A 66 -1.49 17.31 -14.89
CA ARG A 66 -0.61 16.38 -14.17
C ARG A 66 -1.17 16.06 -12.77
N LEU A 67 -1.61 17.05 -12.00
CA LEU A 67 -2.22 16.83 -10.68
C LEU A 67 -3.56 16.07 -10.74
N GLU A 68 -4.41 16.35 -11.74
CA GLU A 68 -5.68 15.65 -11.98
C GLU A 68 -5.41 14.16 -12.33
N ARG A 69 -4.42 13.88 -13.18
CA ARG A 69 -3.93 12.51 -13.41
C ARG A 69 -3.42 11.85 -12.14
N MET A 70 -2.65 12.55 -11.31
CA MET A 70 -2.17 12.01 -10.04
C MET A 70 -3.34 11.64 -9.11
N CYS A 71 -4.32 12.54 -8.94
CA CYS A 71 -5.53 12.27 -8.17
C CYS A 71 -6.26 11.02 -8.68
N ALA A 72 -6.52 10.94 -9.99
CA ALA A 72 -7.19 9.79 -10.61
C ALA A 72 -6.44 8.48 -10.38
N LEU A 73 -5.12 8.46 -10.58
CA LEU A 73 -4.28 7.28 -10.35
C LEU A 73 -4.28 6.87 -8.87
N THR A 74 -4.17 7.83 -7.94
CA THR A 74 -4.29 7.51 -6.50
C THR A 74 -5.68 7.00 -6.11
N ALA A 75 -6.75 7.46 -6.76
CA ALA A 75 -8.11 6.97 -6.54
C ALA A 75 -8.31 5.52 -7.03
N THR A 76 -7.56 5.09 -8.05
CA THR A 76 -7.49 3.66 -8.45
C THR A 76 -6.61 2.79 -7.55
N GLY A 77 -6.04 3.35 -6.48
CA GLY A 77 -5.24 2.63 -5.48
C GLY A 77 -3.72 2.62 -5.76
N LEU A 78 -3.23 3.32 -6.77
CA LEU A 78 -1.79 3.45 -6.99
C LEU A 78 -1.14 4.31 -5.89
N PRO A 79 0.05 3.94 -5.38
CA PRO A 79 0.73 4.71 -4.35
C PRO A 79 1.18 6.09 -4.90
N PRO A 80 1.19 7.16 -4.08
CA PRO A 80 1.47 8.52 -4.55
C PRO A 80 2.78 8.72 -5.32
N SER A 81 3.83 7.95 -5.03
CA SER A 81 5.09 8.02 -5.80
C SER A 81 4.95 7.49 -7.23
N GLU A 82 4.18 6.43 -7.44
CA GLU A 82 3.96 5.84 -8.76
C GLU A 82 2.89 6.59 -9.55
N ALA A 83 1.81 6.98 -8.88
CA ALA A 83 0.82 7.91 -9.43
C ALA A 83 1.47 9.22 -9.90
N ALA A 84 2.46 9.74 -9.16
CA ALA A 84 3.20 10.91 -9.58
C ALA A 84 4.14 10.66 -10.78
N ARG A 85 4.84 9.53 -10.81
CA ARG A 85 5.69 9.13 -11.95
C ARG A 85 4.88 9.06 -13.25
N LEU A 86 3.73 8.41 -13.20
CA LEU A 86 2.80 8.28 -14.35
C LEU A 86 2.09 9.60 -14.69
N ALA A 87 1.82 10.46 -13.69
CA ALA A 87 1.26 11.78 -13.93
C ALA A 87 2.22 12.72 -14.67
N LEU A 88 3.52 12.60 -14.43
CA LEU A 88 4.59 13.34 -15.11
C LEU A 88 4.89 12.84 -16.53
N ASP A 89 4.52 11.61 -16.86
CA ASP A 89 4.73 11.04 -18.19
C ASP A 89 3.75 11.69 -19.20
N PRO A 90 4.23 12.32 -20.28
CA PRO A 90 3.37 13.01 -21.25
C PRO A 90 2.60 12.05 -22.17
N VAL A 91 2.94 10.75 -22.22
CA VAL A 91 2.33 9.78 -23.14
C VAL A 91 1.03 9.22 -22.55
N GLY A 92 -0.03 10.01 -22.66
CA GLY A 92 -1.36 9.68 -22.12
C GLY A 92 -2.52 10.17 -23.00
N THR A 93 -2.44 9.99 -24.32
CA THR A 93 -3.53 10.34 -25.24
C THR A 93 -4.63 9.28 -25.17
N GLY A 94 -5.74 9.60 -24.51
CA GLY A 94 -6.93 8.75 -24.52
C GLY A 94 -7.54 8.65 -25.92
N GLY A 95 -7.97 7.45 -26.30
CA GLY A 95 -8.63 7.20 -27.58
C GLY A 95 -9.48 5.93 -27.52
N SER A 96 -10.80 6.10 -27.50
CA SER A 96 -11.71 5.01 -27.85
C SER A 96 -11.46 4.58 -29.31
N ALA A 97 -11.67 3.31 -29.62
CA ALA A 97 -11.39 2.74 -30.94
C ALA A 97 -12.22 3.40 -32.05
N PRO A 98 -11.77 3.25 -33.31
CA PRO A 98 -12.72 2.95 -34.37
C PRO A 98 -12.36 1.66 -35.12
N VAL A 99 -13.41 0.87 -35.37
CA VAL A 99 -13.45 -0.13 -36.43
C VAL A 99 -13.39 0.59 -37.79
N THR A 100 -12.51 0.17 -38.70
CA THR A 100 -12.85 0.18 -40.13
C THR A 100 -12.32 -1.07 -40.83
N ASP A 101 -13.23 -1.73 -41.53
CA ASP A 101 -12.96 -2.68 -42.61
C ASP A 101 -12.05 -2.08 -43.69
N ARG A 102 -11.12 -2.90 -44.20
CA ARG A 102 -10.85 -2.92 -45.64
C ARG A 102 -10.27 -4.26 -46.10
N SER A 103 -10.84 -4.75 -47.20
CA SER A 103 -10.55 -6.03 -47.84
C SER A 103 -9.17 -6.15 -48.51
N ALA A 104 -8.85 -7.38 -48.92
CA ALA A 104 -7.56 -7.85 -49.46
C ALA A 104 -7.14 -7.23 -50.82
N PRO A 105 -5.97 -7.66 -51.35
CA PRO A 105 -6.10 -8.58 -52.49
C PRO A 105 -5.26 -9.88 -52.40
N ASP A 106 -5.72 -10.88 -53.15
CA ASP A 106 -5.12 -12.20 -53.39
C ASP A 106 -3.81 -12.16 -54.21
N THR A 107 -2.88 -13.09 -53.98
CA THR A 107 -2.62 -14.18 -54.97
C THR A 107 -1.64 -15.29 -54.50
N ARG A 108 -2.19 -16.51 -54.49
CA ARG A 108 -1.61 -17.88 -54.51
C ARG A 108 -0.13 -18.09 -54.87
N THR A 109 0.55 -18.96 -54.11
CA THR A 109 1.02 -20.35 -54.48
C THR A 109 2.04 -20.84 -53.42
N ALA A 110 2.22 -22.13 -53.08
CA ALA A 110 1.44 -23.38 -53.24
C ALA A 110 2.02 -24.49 -52.32
N ARG A 111 1.20 -25.46 -51.86
CA ARG A 111 1.56 -26.83 -51.34
C ARG A 111 2.56 -26.89 -50.15
N GLU A 112 2.69 -27.93 -49.31
CA GLU A 112 1.99 -29.18 -48.94
C GLU A 112 2.59 -29.62 -47.57
N ALA A 113 1.98 -30.42 -46.67
CA ALA A 113 0.68 -31.08 -46.59
C ALA A 113 0.27 -31.21 -45.09
N ALA A 114 -0.73 -32.05 -44.75
CA ALA A 114 -1.12 -32.37 -43.36
C ALA A 114 -1.36 -33.88 -43.17
N VAL A 115 -0.98 -34.45 -42.01
CA VAL A 115 -1.53 -35.66 -41.33
C VAL A 115 -1.12 -35.59 -39.83
N PRO A 116 -1.94 -36.00 -38.84
CA PRO A 116 -1.71 -35.73 -37.41
C PRO A 116 -1.16 -36.93 -36.59
N GLY A 117 -0.74 -36.70 -35.34
CA GLY A 117 -0.35 -37.80 -34.44
C GLY A 117 -0.14 -37.45 -32.94
N ALA A 118 -1.00 -38.03 -32.09
CA ALA A 118 -0.75 -38.51 -30.73
C ALA A 118 -0.23 -37.59 -29.59
N LEU A 119 -1.08 -37.43 -28.56
CA LEU A 119 -0.65 -37.36 -27.15
C LEU A 119 0.06 -38.67 -26.76
N PRO A 120 0.98 -38.67 -25.76
CA PRO A 120 0.55 -39.21 -24.46
C PRO A 120 1.24 -38.61 -23.21
N ALA A 121 0.79 -39.14 -22.06
CA ALA A 121 1.50 -39.24 -20.78
C ALA A 121 1.53 -38.00 -19.86
N ALA A 122 0.44 -37.88 -19.07
CA ALA A 122 0.49 -37.25 -17.76
C ALA A 122 1.64 -37.83 -16.91
N ARG A 123 2.61 -37.00 -16.53
CA ARG A 123 3.58 -37.35 -15.49
C ARG A 123 3.02 -36.96 -14.13
N ALA A 124 2.45 -37.93 -13.44
CA ALA A 124 2.14 -37.84 -12.02
C ALA A 124 3.41 -37.50 -11.21
N ARG A 125 3.62 -36.22 -10.90
CA ARG A 125 4.59 -35.81 -9.88
C ARG A 125 3.90 -35.98 -8.54
N GLY A 126 4.29 -37.06 -7.84
CA GLY A 126 3.62 -37.47 -6.61
C GLY A 126 3.57 -36.36 -5.57
N THR A 127 2.38 -36.18 -4.99
CA THR A 127 2.10 -35.33 -3.83
C THR A 127 2.89 -35.81 -2.62
N ARG A 128 4.14 -35.36 -2.48
CA ARG A 128 4.87 -35.45 -1.21
C ARG A 128 4.34 -34.40 -0.25
N ARG A 129 3.16 -34.68 0.32
CA ARG A 129 2.61 -33.98 1.48
C ARG A 129 3.52 -34.24 2.68
N ARG A 130 4.62 -33.50 2.78
CA ARG A 130 5.56 -33.61 3.91
C ARG A 130 4.98 -32.82 5.08
N ALA A 131 4.22 -33.52 5.93
CA ALA A 131 3.73 -32.97 7.19
C ALA A 131 4.93 -32.49 8.04
N GLY A 132 4.70 -31.40 8.77
CA GLY A 132 5.74 -30.47 9.21
C GLY A 132 6.88 -31.04 10.04
N THR A 133 8.09 -30.61 9.66
CA THR A 133 9.22 -30.27 10.55
C THR A 133 10.12 -29.31 9.77
N GLY A 134 10.38 -28.12 10.31
CA GLY A 134 11.47 -27.19 9.94
C GLY A 134 11.83 -27.06 8.45
N LEU A 135 11.54 -25.89 7.88
CA LEU A 135 12.16 -25.40 6.63
C LEU A 135 13.67 -25.71 6.61
N GLY A 136 14.11 -26.45 5.59
CA GLY A 136 15.53 -26.73 5.41
C GLY A 136 16.29 -25.43 5.12
N LEU A 137 17.29 -25.08 5.93
CA LEU A 137 18.10 -23.86 5.75
C LEU A 137 18.76 -23.76 4.35
N GLY A 138 18.91 -24.89 3.65
CA GLY A 138 19.35 -24.93 2.25
C GLY A 138 18.27 -24.47 1.26
N ASP A 139 17.03 -24.91 1.46
CA ASP A 139 15.88 -24.63 0.59
C ASP A 139 15.49 -23.15 0.69
N VAL A 140 15.33 -22.63 1.92
CA VAL A 140 15.09 -21.20 2.21
C VAL A 140 16.14 -20.31 1.54
N ARG A 141 17.42 -20.68 1.66
CA ARG A 141 18.54 -19.94 1.06
C ARG A 141 18.48 -19.96 -0.46
N GLN A 142 17.97 -21.04 -1.07
CA GLN A 142 17.83 -21.16 -2.52
C GLN A 142 16.64 -20.32 -3.02
N GLU A 143 15.50 -20.33 -2.31
CA GLU A 143 14.34 -19.49 -2.60
C GLU A 143 14.67 -18.00 -2.50
N CYS A 144 15.33 -17.57 -1.41
CA CYS A 144 15.85 -16.20 -1.26
C CYS A 144 16.72 -15.76 -2.45
N LYS A 145 17.62 -16.64 -2.91
CA LYS A 145 18.46 -16.39 -4.09
C LYS A 145 17.66 -16.33 -5.38
N GLY A 146 16.62 -17.16 -5.52
CA GLY A 146 15.70 -17.18 -6.65
C GLY A 146 14.96 -15.84 -6.78
N VAL A 147 14.24 -15.45 -5.73
CA VAL A 147 13.47 -14.19 -5.67
C VAL A 147 14.40 -12.99 -5.88
N ALA A 148 15.55 -12.94 -5.20
CA ALA A 148 16.52 -11.86 -5.40
C ALA A 148 17.06 -11.79 -6.84
N ARG A 149 17.27 -12.93 -7.51
CA ARG A 149 17.75 -12.97 -8.91
C ARG A 149 16.65 -12.54 -9.89
N ALA A 150 15.40 -12.96 -9.67
CA ALA A 150 14.27 -12.55 -10.49
C ALA A 150 14.04 -11.03 -10.40
N ALA A 151 14.06 -10.48 -9.17
CA ALA A 151 13.98 -9.04 -8.95
C ALA A 151 15.11 -8.27 -9.65
N LEU A 152 16.36 -8.70 -9.52
CA LEU A 152 17.52 -8.08 -10.20
C LEU A 152 17.49 -8.18 -11.73
N ARG A 153 16.65 -9.06 -12.30
CA ARG A 153 16.43 -9.20 -13.74
C ARG A 153 15.14 -8.52 -14.22
N LEU A 154 14.39 -7.89 -13.31
CA LEU A 154 13.04 -7.37 -13.54
C LEU A 154 12.09 -8.42 -14.17
N ASP A 155 12.24 -9.69 -13.76
CA ASP A 155 11.48 -10.81 -14.28
C ASP A 155 10.19 -11.00 -13.46
N ALA A 156 9.10 -10.44 -13.99
CA ALA A 156 7.80 -10.39 -13.31
C ALA A 156 7.21 -11.80 -13.15
N ALA A 157 7.17 -12.58 -14.24
CA ALA A 157 6.61 -13.92 -14.24
C ALA A 157 7.37 -14.86 -13.28
N ALA A 158 8.70 -14.77 -13.25
CA ALA A 158 9.50 -15.53 -12.28
C ALA A 158 9.23 -15.08 -10.84
N LEU A 159 9.12 -13.77 -10.55
CA LEU A 159 8.78 -13.30 -9.22
C LEU A 159 7.40 -13.78 -8.76
N GLU A 160 6.38 -13.67 -9.60
CA GLU A 160 5.02 -14.10 -9.23
C GLU A 160 4.94 -15.60 -8.95
N THR A 161 5.62 -16.41 -9.78
CA THR A 161 5.72 -17.85 -9.58
C THR A 161 6.44 -18.18 -8.27
N LEU A 162 7.64 -17.63 -8.04
CA LEU A 162 8.45 -17.93 -6.86
C LEU A 162 7.79 -17.45 -5.55
N LEU A 163 7.12 -16.30 -5.56
CA LEU A 163 6.40 -15.79 -4.39
C LEU A 163 5.16 -16.62 -4.07
N GLY A 164 4.41 -17.05 -5.10
CA GLY A 164 3.26 -17.95 -4.93
C GLY A 164 3.68 -19.31 -4.41
N GLU A 165 4.67 -19.94 -5.05
CA GLU A 165 5.23 -21.23 -4.62
C GLU A 165 5.72 -21.20 -3.17
N ALA A 166 6.42 -20.15 -2.74
CA ALA A 166 6.88 -20.02 -1.36
C ALA A 166 5.71 -19.93 -0.36
N ILE A 167 4.67 -19.15 -0.67
CA ILE A 167 3.49 -19.00 0.19
C ILE A 167 2.68 -20.31 0.25
N GLU A 168 2.49 -20.99 -0.88
CA GLU A 168 1.73 -22.25 -0.95
C GLU A 168 2.45 -23.42 -0.27
N GLN A 169 3.78 -23.51 -0.39
CA GLN A 169 4.56 -24.62 0.17
C GLN A 169 4.79 -24.48 1.68
N HIS A 170 5.04 -23.26 2.15
CA HIS A 170 5.49 -23.02 3.54
C HIS A 170 4.41 -22.38 4.42
N GLY A 171 3.35 -21.85 3.82
CA GLY A 171 2.36 -20.99 4.47
C GLY A 171 2.87 -19.55 4.58
N LEU A 172 1.93 -18.60 4.51
CA LEU A 172 2.20 -17.17 4.42
C LEU A 172 3.17 -16.64 5.50
N VAL A 173 2.99 -17.04 6.76
CA VAL A 173 3.81 -16.53 7.87
C VAL A 173 5.27 -16.99 7.76
N ALA A 174 5.51 -18.23 7.34
CA ALA A 174 6.86 -18.77 7.15
C ALA A 174 7.51 -18.19 5.88
N ALA A 175 6.78 -18.16 4.76
CA ALA A 175 7.24 -17.54 3.52
C ALA A 175 7.63 -16.06 3.72
N TRP A 176 6.81 -15.31 4.46
CA TRP A 176 7.12 -13.93 4.83
C TRP A 176 8.41 -13.82 5.65
N THR A 177 8.53 -14.60 6.72
CA THR A 177 9.59 -14.47 7.73
C THR A 177 10.94 -14.98 7.22
N GLU A 178 10.94 -16.11 6.52
CA GLU A 178 12.16 -16.84 6.12
C GLU A 178 12.62 -16.50 4.69
N VAL A 179 11.71 -16.08 3.79
CA VAL A 179 12.04 -15.87 2.36
C VAL A 179 11.87 -14.42 1.92
N ILE A 180 10.67 -13.86 2.07
CA ILE A 180 10.31 -12.55 1.50
C ILE A 180 11.03 -11.41 2.26
N MET A 181 10.91 -11.36 3.59
CA MET A 181 11.55 -10.32 4.41
C MET A 181 13.09 -10.35 4.30
N PRO A 182 13.79 -11.51 4.40
CA PRO A 182 15.23 -11.56 4.18
C PRO A 182 15.65 -11.13 2.77
N THR A 183 14.83 -11.39 1.75
CA THR A 183 15.08 -10.94 0.37
C THR A 183 14.92 -9.43 0.21
N LEU A 184 13.82 -8.85 0.73
CA LEU A 184 13.60 -7.39 0.76
C LEU A 184 14.77 -6.68 1.44
N GLN A 185 15.19 -7.15 2.61
CA GLN A 185 16.35 -6.60 3.32
C GLN A 185 17.67 -6.77 2.54
N ALA A 186 17.84 -7.87 1.81
CA ALA A 186 19.04 -8.09 0.99
C ALA A 186 19.10 -7.18 -0.24
N VAL A 187 17.96 -6.77 -0.79
CA VAL A 187 17.86 -5.75 -1.85
C VAL A 187 18.09 -4.35 -1.27
N GLY A 188 17.40 -3.98 -0.18
CA GLY A 188 17.59 -2.67 0.48
C GLY A 188 19.04 -2.40 0.91
N ARG A 189 19.73 -3.39 1.51
CA ARG A 189 21.16 -3.28 1.85
C ARG A 189 22.09 -3.13 0.63
N LYS A 190 21.66 -3.49 -0.59
CA LYS A 190 22.42 -3.22 -1.83
C LYS A 190 22.21 -1.80 -2.30
N TRP A 191 21.00 -1.26 -2.19
CA TRP A 191 20.70 0.15 -2.46
C TRP A 191 21.51 1.07 -1.51
N GLU A 192 21.45 0.85 -0.19
CA GLU A 192 22.22 1.61 0.82
C GLU A 192 23.73 1.71 0.50
N ARG A 193 24.30 0.68 -0.12
CA ARG A 193 25.71 0.59 -0.50
C ARG A 193 26.04 1.11 -1.91
N SER A 194 25.03 1.25 -2.77
CA SER A 194 25.19 1.56 -4.20
C SER A 194 24.60 2.92 -4.62
N GLY A 195 23.93 3.62 -3.69
CA GLY A 195 23.17 4.82 -3.99
C GLY A 195 21.88 4.52 -4.77
N GLU A 196 21.46 5.42 -5.64
CA GLU A 196 20.19 5.33 -6.42
C GLU A 196 20.10 4.13 -7.37
N ARG A 197 21.19 3.40 -7.58
CA ARG A 197 21.20 2.14 -8.33
C ARG A 197 20.35 1.11 -7.59
N TYR A 198 19.41 0.45 -8.27
CA TYR A 198 18.44 -0.52 -7.74
C TYR A 198 17.14 0.03 -7.12
N VAL A 199 16.84 1.34 -7.21
CA VAL A 199 15.51 1.87 -6.82
C VAL A 199 14.40 1.20 -7.62
N GLU A 200 14.63 0.94 -8.91
CA GLU A 200 13.74 0.20 -9.80
C GLU A 200 13.50 -1.24 -9.31
N VAL A 201 14.52 -1.90 -8.77
CA VAL A 201 14.43 -3.28 -8.25
C VAL A 201 13.70 -3.33 -6.90
N GLU A 202 13.88 -2.34 -6.03
CA GLU A 202 13.15 -2.25 -4.76
C GLU A 202 11.64 -2.05 -5.00
N HIS A 203 11.28 -1.10 -5.86
CA HIS A 203 9.88 -0.87 -6.23
C HIS A 203 9.26 -2.10 -6.90
N PHE A 204 9.97 -2.71 -7.85
CA PHE A 204 9.51 -3.89 -8.57
C PHE A 204 9.28 -5.10 -7.65
N LEU A 205 10.24 -5.40 -6.76
CA LEU A 205 10.08 -6.47 -5.77
C LEU A 205 8.94 -6.18 -4.80
N SER A 206 8.85 -4.95 -4.28
CA SER A 206 7.80 -4.54 -3.36
C SER A 206 6.42 -4.66 -3.98
N TRP A 207 6.27 -4.26 -5.24
CA TRP A 207 5.03 -4.40 -6.01
C TRP A 207 4.58 -5.86 -6.13
N HIS A 208 5.48 -6.76 -6.56
CA HIS A 208 5.13 -8.17 -6.72
C HIS A 208 4.88 -8.89 -5.39
N VAL A 209 5.59 -8.53 -4.31
CA VAL A 209 5.29 -9.00 -2.95
C VAL A 209 3.90 -8.54 -2.52
N SER A 210 3.59 -7.26 -2.69
CA SER A 210 2.28 -6.66 -2.39
C SER A 210 1.14 -7.35 -3.16
N GLY A 211 1.37 -7.66 -4.44
CA GLY A 211 0.44 -8.43 -5.29
C GLY A 211 0.25 -9.88 -4.83
N ALA A 212 1.34 -10.59 -4.47
CA ALA A 212 1.26 -11.95 -3.94
C ALA A 212 0.49 -12.01 -2.63
N LEU A 213 0.82 -11.15 -1.66
CA LEU A 213 0.13 -11.06 -0.36
C LEU A 213 -1.39 -10.84 -0.53
N ARG A 214 -1.80 -9.97 -1.45
CA ARG A 214 -3.23 -9.76 -1.77
C ARG A 214 -3.90 -10.97 -2.41
N ARG A 215 -3.22 -11.69 -3.32
CA ARG A 215 -3.79 -12.88 -3.99
C ARG A 215 -3.98 -14.06 -3.04
N HIS A 216 -3.09 -14.22 -2.04
CA HIS A 216 -3.20 -15.29 -1.04
C HIS A 216 -4.05 -14.91 0.18
N ALA A 217 -4.55 -13.67 0.28
CA ALA A 217 -5.51 -13.27 1.31
C ALA A 217 -6.94 -13.70 0.91
N PRO A 218 -7.58 -14.67 1.60
CA PRO A 218 -8.94 -15.08 1.26
C PRO A 218 -9.96 -13.97 1.62
N PRO A 219 -11.10 -13.88 0.92
CA PRO A 219 -12.16 -12.94 1.27
C PRO A 219 -12.76 -13.31 2.64
N VAL A 220 -12.70 -12.37 3.59
CA VAL A 220 -13.30 -12.53 4.93
C VAL A 220 -14.75 -12.04 4.89
N PRO A 221 -15.74 -12.84 5.36
CA PRO A 221 -17.13 -12.41 5.48
C PRO A 221 -17.31 -11.17 6.37
N ALA A 222 -18.41 -10.43 6.14
CA ALA A 222 -18.72 -9.21 6.89
C ALA A 222 -18.91 -9.45 8.41
N ASP A 223 -18.69 -8.39 9.18
CA ASP A 223 -18.22 -8.46 10.57
C ASP A 223 -19.09 -9.24 11.58
N ARG A 224 -18.41 -9.96 12.47
CA ARG A 224 -18.89 -10.09 13.86
C ARG A 224 -18.66 -8.76 14.59
N PRO A 225 -19.66 -8.18 15.27
CA PRO A 225 -19.50 -6.93 16.02
C PRO A 225 -18.35 -7.00 17.03
N GLY A 226 -17.35 -6.13 16.84
CA GLY A 226 -16.19 -6.03 17.71
C GLY A 226 -15.09 -7.07 17.47
N ALA A 227 -15.04 -7.75 16.32
CA ALA A 227 -13.88 -8.59 15.90
C ALA A 227 -12.91 -7.86 14.94
N LEU A 228 -13.24 -6.64 14.52
CA LEU A 228 -12.49 -5.87 13.54
C LEU A 228 -11.09 -5.45 14.03
N THR A 229 -10.09 -5.64 13.17
CA THR A 229 -8.76 -5.03 13.29
C THR A 229 -8.58 -3.86 12.31
N VAL A 230 -8.08 -2.73 12.80
CA VAL A 230 -7.61 -1.61 11.95
C VAL A 230 -6.09 -1.65 11.83
N LEU A 231 -5.54 -1.57 10.63
CA LEU A 231 -4.09 -1.51 10.39
C LEU A 231 -3.73 -0.21 9.66
N ALA A 232 -2.74 0.53 10.19
CA ALA A 232 -2.24 1.74 9.57
C ALA A 232 -0.75 1.94 9.87
N CYS A 233 0.00 2.47 8.90
CA CYS A 233 1.29 3.09 9.19
C CYS A 233 1.05 4.41 9.94
N VAL A 234 1.93 4.75 10.88
CA VAL A 234 1.93 6.05 11.56
C VAL A 234 2.14 7.22 10.56
N PRO A 235 1.86 8.48 10.93
CA PRO A 235 2.12 9.62 10.05
C PRO A 235 3.57 9.63 9.52
N ALA A 236 3.73 9.98 8.25
CA ALA A 236 4.98 9.95 7.49
C ALA A 236 5.66 8.57 7.30
N GLU A 237 5.08 7.48 7.80
CA GLU A 237 5.59 6.12 7.58
C GLU A 237 5.02 5.51 6.29
N HIS A 238 5.88 4.99 5.42
CA HIS A 238 5.49 4.49 4.08
C HIS A 238 5.71 2.99 3.87
N HIS A 239 6.34 2.28 4.81
CA HIS A 239 6.61 0.85 4.67
C HIS A 239 5.36 0.00 4.98
N THR A 240 4.52 -0.25 3.96
CA THR A 240 3.22 -0.94 4.12
C THR A 240 3.29 -2.46 4.12
N LEU A 241 4.26 -3.07 3.40
CA LEU A 241 4.32 -4.53 3.19
C LEU A 241 4.19 -5.37 4.49
N PRO A 242 4.78 -4.99 5.64
CA PRO A 242 4.61 -5.74 6.88
C PRO A 242 3.17 -5.74 7.42
N LEU A 243 2.39 -4.67 7.17
CA LEU A 243 0.96 -4.63 7.47
C LEU A 243 0.13 -5.39 6.44
N GLU A 244 0.57 -5.46 5.18
CA GLU A 244 -0.08 -6.29 4.16
C GLU A 244 0.09 -7.78 4.46
N ALA A 245 1.27 -8.19 4.93
CA ALA A 245 1.53 -9.55 5.39
C ALA A 245 0.70 -9.89 6.65
N LEU A 246 0.56 -8.95 7.59
CA LEU A 246 -0.34 -9.10 8.73
C LEU A 246 -1.81 -9.19 8.29
N ALA A 247 -2.27 -8.33 7.37
CA ALA A 247 -3.63 -8.36 6.86
C ALA A 247 -3.96 -9.71 6.21
N ALA A 248 -3.07 -10.25 5.37
CA ALA A 248 -3.23 -11.55 4.74
C ALA A 248 -3.24 -12.70 5.78
N ALA A 249 -2.35 -12.68 6.78
CA ALA A 249 -2.27 -13.73 7.82
C ALA A 249 -3.44 -13.72 8.82
N LEU A 250 -4.12 -12.58 8.94
CA LEU A 250 -5.40 -12.42 9.64
C LEU A 250 -6.57 -12.89 8.78
N ALA A 251 -6.54 -12.63 7.47
CA ALA A 251 -7.54 -13.11 6.53
C ALA A 251 -7.57 -14.65 6.45
N GLU A 252 -6.41 -15.32 6.45
CA GLU A 252 -6.30 -16.78 6.58
C GLU A 252 -6.99 -17.34 7.84
N ARG A 253 -7.15 -16.53 8.89
CA ARG A 253 -7.85 -16.88 10.13
C ARG A 253 -9.31 -16.41 10.17
N GLY A 254 -9.83 -15.84 9.09
CA GLY A 254 -11.18 -15.26 9.02
C GLY A 254 -11.36 -14.03 9.93
N LEU A 255 -10.29 -13.32 10.28
CA LEU A 255 -10.34 -12.12 11.11
C LEU A 255 -10.51 -10.88 10.21
N PRO A 256 -11.57 -10.07 10.39
CA PRO A 256 -11.82 -8.94 9.51
C PRO A 256 -10.80 -7.80 9.75
N VAL A 257 -10.21 -7.30 8.67
CA VAL A 257 -9.20 -6.23 8.68
C VAL A 257 -9.66 -5.05 7.84
N ARG A 258 -9.48 -3.81 8.33
CA ARG A 258 -9.46 -2.60 7.49
C ARG A 258 -8.04 -2.03 7.51
N MET A 259 -7.38 -2.05 6.36
CA MET A 259 -6.01 -1.57 6.18
C MET A 259 -6.05 -0.21 5.47
N PHE A 260 -5.39 0.80 6.05
CA PHE A 260 -5.39 2.19 5.57
C PHE A 260 -4.06 2.61 4.91
N GLY A 261 -3.12 1.69 4.73
CA GLY A 261 -1.87 1.94 4.03
C GLY A 261 -0.89 2.84 4.77
N GLY A 262 -0.08 3.55 3.98
CA GLY A 262 1.03 4.39 4.41
C GLY A 262 0.61 5.80 4.83
N ALA A 263 1.29 6.36 5.83
CA ALA A 263 1.31 7.77 6.21
C ALA A 263 -0.08 8.38 6.48
N LEU A 264 -0.97 7.61 7.10
CA LEU A 264 -2.32 8.07 7.46
C LEU A 264 -2.25 9.24 8.45
N PRO A 265 -2.91 10.39 8.18
CA PRO A 265 -2.96 11.50 9.13
C PRO A 265 -3.62 11.11 10.46
N VAL A 266 -3.15 11.72 11.56
CA VAL A 266 -3.61 11.41 12.94
C VAL A 266 -5.12 11.52 13.06
N GLU A 267 -5.69 12.59 12.53
CA GLU A 267 -7.11 12.93 12.61
C GLU A 267 -7.94 11.91 11.84
N SER A 268 -7.42 11.43 10.71
CA SER A 268 -8.06 10.40 9.88
C SER A 268 -8.04 9.02 10.57
N LEU A 269 -6.94 8.68 11.23
CA LEU A 269 -6.81 7.47 12.03
C LEU A 269 -7.76 7.48 13.24
N VAL A 270 -7.81 8.58 14.00
CA VAL A 270 -8.71 8.75 15.14
C VAL A 270 -10.18 8.70 14.69
N ALA A 271 -10.52 9.35 13.58
CA ALA A 271 -11.87 9.29 13.01
C ALA A 271 -12.24 7.88 12.54
N ALA A 272 -11.31 7.14 11.92
CA ALA A 272 -11.51 5.75 11.53
C ALA A 272 -11.80 4.86 12.75
N VAL A 273 -10.95 4.89 13.78
CA VAL A 273 -11.11 4.07 15.00
C VAL A 273 -12.43 4.40 15.72
N ARG A 274 -12.79 5.68 15.85
CA ARG A 274 -14.08 6.09 16.45
C ARG A 274 -15.29 5.62 15.64
N ARG A 275 -15.20 5.62 14.30
CA ARG A 275 -16.28 5.20 13.40
C ARG A 275 -16.46 3.69 13.35
N THR A 276 -15.38 2.91 13.48
CA THR A 276 -15.43 1.46 13.28
C THR A 276 -15.41 0.63 14.57
N GLY A 277 -15.00 1.20 15.70
CA GLY A 277 -14.96 0.52 17.01
C GLY A 277 -14.21 -0.82 17.01
N PRO A 278 -12.93 -0.87 16.57
CA PRO A 278 -12.19 -2.10 16.33
C PRO A 278 -11.69 -2.77 17.62
N ALA A 279 -11.68 -4.10 17.68
CA ALA A 279 -11.02 -4.83 18.79
C ALA A 279 -9.53 -4.53 18.89
N ALA A 280 -8.85 -4.38 17.74
CA ALA A 280 -7.41 -4.15 17.68
C ALA A 280 -7.03 -3.04 16.69
N VAL A 281 -5.97 -2.30 17.00
CA VAL A 281 -5.34 -1.34 16.08
C VAL A 281 -3.84 -1.65 15.98
N GLY A 282 -3.37 -2.01 14.79
CA GLY A 282 -1.94 -2.20 14.52
C GLY A 282 -1.31 -0.95 13.92
N LEU A 283 -0.32 -0.39 14.61
CA LEU A 283 0.39 0.84 14.21
C LEU A 283 1.82 0.52 13.77
N TRP A 284 2.09 0.56 12.47
CA TRP A 284 3.44 0.30 11.94
C TRP A 284 4.34 1.53 11.99
N ALA A 285 5.58 1.34 12.47
CA ALA A 285 6.69 2.27 12.34
C ALA A 285 7.99 1.51 11.99
N GLN A 286 8.63 1.88 10.87
CA GLN A 286 9.91 1.33 10.43
C GLN A 286 11.07 2.02 11.14
N SER A 287 10.96 3.31 11.45
CA SER A 287 12.02 4.11 12.07
C SER A 287 11.58 4.70 13.41
N ARG A 288 12.55 4.98 14.29
CA ARG A 288 12.27 5.58 15.60
C ARG A 288 11.70 7.00 15.50
N SER A 289 11.95 7.70 14.39
CA SER A 289 11.48 9.07 14.15
C SER A 289 10.03 9.14 13.65
N THR A 290 9.47 8.06 13.09
CA THR A 290 8.04 7.99 12.75
C THR A 290 7.19 7.44 13.90
N ALA A 291 7.74 6.55 14.72
CA ALA A 291 7.06 6.01 15.90
C ALA A 291 6.64 7.12 16.88
N SER A 292 5.35 7.12 17.26
CA SER A 292 4.76 8.16 18.13
C SER A 292 3.99 7.52 19.29
N ARG A 293 4.64 7.42 20.44
CA ARG A 293 4.02 6.91 21.68
C ARG A 293 2.75 7.70 22.09
N PRO A 294 2.71 9.04 22.04
CA PRO A 294 1.49 9.80 22.35
C PRO A 294 0.30 9.46 21.43
N LEU A 295 0.56 9.16 20.14
CA LEU A 295 -0.48 8.74 19.20
C LEU A 295 -1.06 7.36 19.59
N ALA A 296 -0.19 6.40 19.91
CA ALA A 296 -0.62 5.06 20.29
C ALA A 296 -1.39 5.05 21.62
N GLU A 297 -0.92 5.82 22.62
CA GLU A 297 -1.61 6.01 23.90
C GLU A 297 -2.97 6.72 23.71
N HIS A 298 -3.04 7.75 22.85
CA HIS A 298 -4.30 8.43 22.53
C HIS A 298 -5.33 7.48 21.89
N ILE A 299 -4.90 6.62 20.96
CA ILE A 299 -5.79 5.64 20.32
C ILE A 299 -6.27 4.59 21.31
N ALA A 300 -5.41 4.12 22.21
CA ALA A 300 -5.77 3.15 23.26
C ALA A 300 -6.78 3.72 24.28
N GLN A 301 -6.86 5.05 24.42
CA GLN A 301 -7.84 5.73 25.24
C GLN A 301 -9.21 5.93 24.56
N ILE A 302 -9.35 5.68 23.26
CA ILE A 302 -10.63 5.83 22.55
C ILE A 302 -11.61 4.77 23.05
N GLU A 303 -12.78 5.23 23.49
CA GLU A 303 -13.89 4.39 23.95
C GLU A 303 -15.09 4.51 23.02
N TRP A 304 -15.80 3.39 22.80
CA TRP A 304 -17.11 3.34 22.15
C TRP A 304 -18.03 2.34 22.85
N GLY A 305 -19.32 2.38 22.51
CA GLY A 305 -20.36 1.58 23.14
C GLY A 305 -21.10 2.30 24.27
N VAL A 306 -22.14 1.66 24.80
CA VAL A 306 -22.99 2.21 25.85
C VAL A 306 -22.30 2.25 27.21
N ARG A 307 -22.79 3.09 28.11
CA ARG A 307 -22.31 3.17 29.51
C ARG A 307 -22.46 1.81 30.18
N GLY A 308 -21.39 1.29 30.78
CA GLY A 308 -21.34 -0.07 31.36
C GLY A 308 -20.88 -1.17 30.40
N ALA A 309 -20.84 -0.94 29.09
CA ALA A 309 -20.32 -1.89 28.09
C ALA A 309 -19.34 -1.22 27.11
N ARG A 310 -18.61 -0.20 27.59
CA ARG A 310 -17.61 0.51 26.78
C ARG A 310 -16.44 -0.40 26.44
N ARG A 311 -16.00 -0.37 25.19
CA ARG A 311 -14.82 -1.08 24.69
C ARG A 311 -13.73 -0.10 24.30
N LYS A 312 -12.48 -0.57 24.36
CA LYS A 312 -11.25 0.10 23.91
C LYS A 312 -10.52 -0.82 22.93
N PRO A 313 -9.67 -0.29 22.03
CA PRO A 313 -8.89 -1.12 21.14
C PRO A 313 -7.63 -1.62 21.86
N VAL A 314 -7.25 -2.88 21.61
CA VAL A 314 -5.88 -3.34 21.89
C VAL A 314 -4.97 -2.71 20.83
N VAL A 315 -4.12 -1.75 21.23
CA VAL A 315 -3.22 -1.05 20.31
C VAL A 315 -1.87 -1.75 20.29
N LEU A 316 -1.54 -2.35 19.15
CA LEU A 316 -0.30 -3.05 18.88
C LEU A 316 0.72 -2.09 18.26
N THR A 317 1.89 -1.99 18.88
CA THR A 317 3.03 -1.22 18.36
C THR A 317 3.89 -2.13 17.49
N LEU A 318 3.80 -1.96 16.17
CA LEU A 318 4.36 -2.89 15.19
C LEU A 318 5.57 -2.30 14.47
N GLY A 319 6.63 -3.11 14.35
CA GLY A 319 7.84 -2.75 13.60
C GLY A 319 8.99 -2.18 14.45
N PRO A 320 10.18 -2.06 13.84
CA PRO A 320 11.42 -1.74 14.56
C PRO A 320 11.48 -0.31 15.10
N GLY A 321 10.66 0.62 14.60
CA GLY A 321 10.60 2.00 15.12
C GLY A 321 10.22 2.10 16.60
N TRP A 322 9.48 1.12 17.11
CA TRP A 322 9.07 1.03 18.52
C TRP A 322 10.11 0.39 19.44
N ALA A 323 11.26 -0.05 18.92
CA ALA A 323 12.31 -0.68 19.73
C ALA A 323 12.91 0.31 20.74
N GLY A 324 12.66 0.08 22.03
CA GLY A 324 13.01 0.98 23.13
C GLY A 324 11.94 2.01 23.49
N GLN A 325 10.77 1.98 22.83
CA GLN A 325 9.64 2.89 23.07
C GLN A 325 8.42 2.16 23.64
N THR A 326 8.64 1.29 24.64
CA THR A 326 7.56 0.53 25.29
C THR A 326 6.67 1.43 26.15
N ALA A 327 5.37 1.12 26.18
CA ALA A 327 4.40 1.75 27.06
C ALA A 327 3.51 0.68 27.73
N PRO A 328 3.10 0.86 29.00
CA PRO A 328 2.17 -0.07 29.65
C PRO A 328 0.86 -0.21 28.86
N GLY A 329 0.39 -1.44 28.69
CA GLY A 329 -0.85 -1.74 27.96
C GLY A 329 -0.77 -1.65 26.43
N LEU A 330 0.40 -1.37 25.85
CA LEU A 330 0.63 -1.40 24.40
C LEU A 330 1.52 -2.60 24.02
N PRO A 331 0.97 -3.75 23.61
CA PRO A 331 1.81 -4.89 23.22
C PRO A 331 2.71 -4.56 22.02
N ARG A 332 3.92 -5.09 22.04
CA ARG A 332 4.92 -4.92 20.96
C ARG A 332 5.41 -6.29 20.45
N PRO A 333 4.62 -6.98 19.61
CA PRO A 333 5.01 -8.26 19.01
C PRO A 333 6.39 -8.18 18.33
N ALA A 334 7.22 -9.20 18.52
CA ALA A 334 8.56 -9.26 17.94
C ALA A 334 8.54 -9.61 16.44
N GLY A 335 7.47 -10.26 15.95
CA GLY A 335 7.31 -10.67 14.56
C GLY A 335 5.86 -10.95 14.16
N LEU A 336 5.68 -11.38 12.90
CA LEU A 336 4.36 -11.59 12.29
C LEU A 336 3.52 -12.63 13.04
N ALA A 337 4.11 -13.77 13.45
CA ALA A 337 3.39 -14.82 14.16
C ALA A 337 2.78 -14.33 15.49
N GLU A 338 3.57 -13.61 16.28
CA GLU A 338 3.11 -12.99 17.54
C GLU A 338 2.06 -11.90 17.30
N ALA A 339 2.22 -11.08 16.25
CA ALA A 339 1.26 -10.02 15.92
C ALA A 339 -0.11 -10.62 15.58
N VAL A 340 -0.13 -11.71 14.81
CA VAL A 340 -1.37 -12.43 14.50
C VAL A 340 -1.99 -13.05 15.76
N ALA A 341 -1.19 -13.66 16.63
CA ALA A 341 -1.68 -14.23 17.89
C ALA A 341 -2.28 -13.15 18.83
N ALA A 342 -1.63 -11.99 18.94
CA ALA A 342 -2.11 -10.88 19.75
C ALA A 342 -3.44 -10.29 19.22
N VAL A 343 -3.59 -10.16 17.89
CA VAL A 343 -4.86 -9.75 17.29
C VAL A 343 -5.96 -10.80 17.50
N ALA A 344 -5.63 -12.10 17.37
CA ALA A 344 -6.61 -13.17 17.59
C ALA A 344 -7.17 -13.15 19.04
N SER A 345 -6.29 -12.98 20.05
CA SER A 345 -6.67 -12.79 21.46
C SER A 345 -7.58 -11.57 21.65
N ALA A 346 -7.24 -10.44 21.02
CA ALA A 346 -8.06 -9.23 21.09
C ALA A 346 -9.46 -9.42 20.45
N ALA A 347 -9.55 -10.24 19.39
CA ALA A 347 -10.80 -10.53 18.70
C ALA A 347 -11.69 -11.55 19.44
N THR A 348 -11.12 -12.47 20.24
CA THR A 348 -11.89 -13.36 21.14
C THR A 348 -12.33 -12.69 22.44
N GLY A 349 -11.67 -11.58 22.82
CA GLY A 349 -11.92 -10.89 24.08
C GLY A 349 -11.16 -11.49 25.26
N GLU A 350 -10.23 -12.43 25.01
CA GLU A 350 -9.32 -12.95 26.02
C GLU A 350 -8.21 -11.93 26.28
N ALA A 351 -8.07 -11.54 27.55
CA ALA A 351 -7.04 -10.59 27.97
C ALA A 351 -5.64 -11.18 27.76
N THR A 352 -4.79 -10.49 27.00
CA THR A 352 -3.38 -10.88 26.82
C THR A 352 -2.72 -11.00 28.20
N PRO A 353 -2.08 -12.14 28.55
CA PRO A 353 -1.38 -12.27 29.82
C PRO A 353 -0.25 -11.24 29.88
N GLN A 354 -0.20 -10.44 30.96
CA GLN A 354 0.93 -9.56 31.18
C GLN A 354 2.17 -10.38 31.56
N PRO A 355 3.37 -10.03 31.06
CA PRO A 355 4.60 -10.60 31.58
C PRO A 355 4.73 -10.25 33.07
N GLY A 356 5.14 -11.22 33.87
CA GLY A 356 5.19 -11.10 35.33
C GLY A 356 6.08 -9.97 35.84
N THR A 357 5.71 -9.47 37.02
CA THR A 357 6.41 -8.47 37.84
C THR A 357 7.85 -8.86 38.19
#